data_AF-A0A955IKW0-F1
#
_entry.id   AF-A0A955IKW0-F1
#
_cell.length_a   1.000
_cell.length_b   1.000
_cell.length_c   1.000
_cell.angle_alpha   90.00
_cell.angle_beta   90.00
_cell.angle_gamma   90.00
#
_symmetry.space_group_name_H-M   'P 1'
#
loop_
_entity.id
_entity.type
_entity.pdbx_description
1 polymer ?
#
loop_
_entity_poly.entity_id
_entity_poly.type
_entity_poly.pdbx_seq_one_letter_code
_entity_poly.pdbx_strand_id
1 'polypeptide(L)'
;MMGRRLGLIAGLAGFIALAGCARAMTDPSRATRPYPVALHVPSSVDIQVFRRGTSITVVNATPVTYRNASMWINQRFVRPIARLDAGARRTYSLWDFRD
;
A
#
# COMPACT_ATOMS: atom_id res chain seq x y z
N MET A 1 44.75 -29.04 0.66
CA MET A 1 43.92 -28.12 1.49
C MET A 1 42.92 -27.26 0.70
N MET A 2 43.05 -27.11 -0.63
CA MET A 2 42.14 -26.28 -1.47
C MET A 2 40.70 -26.84 -1.58
N GLY A 3 40.53 -28.16 -1.75
CA GLY A 3 39.22 -28.79 -1.94
C GLY A 3 38.26 -28.69 -0.74
N ARG A 4 38.79 -28.68 0.49
CA ARG A 4 38.00 -28.46 1.72
C ARG A 4 37.44 -27.04 1.82
N ARG A 5 38.15 -26.05 1.26
CA ARG A 5 37.72 -24.64 1.25
C ARG A 5 36.63 -24.41 0.19
N LEU A 6 36.74 -25.03 -0.98
CA LEU A 6 35.68 -24.99 -2.00
C LEU A 6 34.38 -25.68 -1.54
N GLY A 7 34.48 -26.84 -0.87
CA GLY A 7 33.30 -27.54 -0.34
C GLY A 7 32.54 -26.73 0.73
N LEU A 8 33.27 -26.01 1.58
CA LEU A 8 32.69 -25.12 2.61
C LEU A 8 31.96 -23.91 2.00
N ILE A 9 32.52 -23.31 0.93
CA ILE A 9 31.90 -22.18 0.24
C ILE A 9 30.65 -22.62 -0.51
N ALA A 10 30.70 -23.77 -1.20
CA ALA A 10 29.55 -24.33 -1.91
C ALA A 10 28.41 -24.73 -0.93
N GLY A 11 28.76 -25.29 0.23
CA GLY A 11 27.79 -25.60 1.28
C GLY A 11 27.10 -24.36 1.85
N LEU A 12 27.86 -23.29 2.13
CA LEU A 12 27.32 -22.05 2.68
C LEU A 12 26.39 -21.32 1.69
N ALA A 13 26.74 -21.32 0.40
CA ALA A 13 25.90 -20.74 -0.65
C ALA A 13 24.56 -21.48 -0.81
N GLY A 14 24.55 -22.81 -0.66
CA GLY A 14 23.33 -23.61 -0.67
C GLY A 14 22.38 -23.27 0.49
N PHE A 15 22.91 -23.03 1.69
CA PHE A 15 22.11 -22.64 2.85
C PHE A 15 21.48 -21.24 2.72
N ILE A 16 22.19 -20.28 2.11
CA ILE A 16 21.66 -18.92 1.89
C ILE A 16 20.53 -18.92 0.85
N ALA A 17 20.65 -19.76 -0.19
CA ALA A 17 19.62 -19.90 -1.22
C ALA A 17 18.29 -20.45 -0.67
N LEU A 18 18.33 -21.32 0.35
CA LEU A 18 17.14 -21.90 0.98
C LEU A 18 16.44 -20.94 1.96
N ALA A 19 17.14 -19.94 2.49
CA ALA A 19 16.57 -18.96 3.42
C ALA A 19 15.83 -17.78 2.73
N GLY A 20 15.96 -17.64 1.41
CA GLY A 20 15.47 -16.47 0.65
C GLY A 20 14.01 -16.53 0.18
N CYS A 21 13.35 -17.69 0.21
CA CYS A 21 12.08 -17.90 -0.52
C CYS A 21 10.79 -17.83 0.32
N ALA A 22 10.83 -17.56 1.63
CA ALA A 22 9.69 -17.81 2.50
C ALA A 22 9.03 -16.58 3.14
N ARG A 23 9.29 -15.35 2.69
CA ARG A 23 8.60 -14.18 3.24
C ARG A 23 7.44 -13.76 2.34
N ALA A 24 6.26 -14.29 2.66
CA ALA A 24 5.01 -13.72 2.15
C ALA A 24 4.95 -12.26 2.59
N MET A 25 4.99 -11.35 1.62
CA MET A 25 4.96 -9.90 1.85
C MET A 25 3.55 -9.40 2.20
N THR A 26 2.56 -10.29 2.11
CA THR A 26 1.16 -10.08 2.44
C THR A 26 0.86 -10.80 3.75
N ASP A 27 0.30 -10.06 4.70
CA ASP A 27 -0.22 -10.58 5.97
C ASP A 27 -1.73 -10.82 5.80
N PRO A 28 -2.19 -12.08 5.64
CA PRO A 28 -3.61 -12.37 5.42
C PRO A 28 -4.50 -11.90 6.56
N SER A 29 -3.96 -11.75 7.77
CA SER A 29 -4.72 -11.25 8.92
C SER A 29 -5.06 -9.75 8.80
N ARG A 30 -4.39 -9.04 7.89
CA ARG A 30 -4.62 -7.62 7.59
C ARG A 30 -5.38 -7.41 6.29
N ALA A 31 -5.70 -8.49 5.58
CA ALA A 31 -6.51 -8.48 4.36
C ALA A 31 -7.82 -7.73 4.60
N THR A 32 -8.09 -6.76 3.74
CA THR A 32 -9.33 -5.99 3.78
C THR A 32 -10.25 -6.36 2.62
N ARG A 33 -11.32 -5.59 2.42
CA ARG A 33 -12.25 -5.80 1.29
C ARG A 33 -11.53 -5.65 -0.05
N PRO A 34 -11.99 -6.32 -1.12
CA PRO A 34 -11.42 -6.14 -2.47
C PRO A 34 -11.78 -4.78 -3.07
N TYR A 35 -10.95 -4.31 -4.00
CA TYR A 35 -11.22 -3.09 -4.77
C TYR A 35 -12.51 -3.25 -5.60
N PRO A 36 -13.47 -2.31 -5.53
CA PRO A 36 -14.75 -2.43 -6.21
C PRO A 36 -14.63 -2.04 -7.69
N VAL A 37 -14.15 -2.98 -8.52
CA VAL A 37 -13.94 -2.76 -9.97
C VAL A 37 -15.15 -2.20 -10.70
N ALA A 38 -16.36 -2.60 -10.29
CA ALA A 38 -17.62 -2.15 -10.89
C ALA A 38 -17.94 -0.66 -10.64
N LEU A 39 -17.30 -0.03 -9.66
CA LEU A 39 -17.50 1.39 -9.32
C LEU A 39 -16.47 2.31 -9.98
N HIS A 40 -15.65 1.79 -10.89
CA HIS A 40 -14.71 2.63 -11.62
C HIS A 40 -15.47 3.57 -12.56
N VAL A 41 -15.44 4.87 -12.24
CA VAL A 41 -16.02 5.94 -13.07
C VAL A 41 -14.90 6.58 -13.90
N PRO A 42 -15.13 6.87 -15.20
CA PRO A 42 -14.12 7.46 -16.07
C PRO A 42 -13.86 8.94 -15.79
N SER A 43 -14.72 9.61 -15.01
CA SER A 43 -14.58 11.02 -14.66
C SER A 43 -13.98 11.20 -13.27
N SER A 44 -13.08 12.18 -13.14
CA SER A 44 -12.54 12.63 -11.86
C SER A 44 -13.34 13.80 -11.31
N VAL A 45 -13.52 13.82 -9.99
CA VAL A 45 -13.93 15.02 -9.24
C VAL A 45 -12.71 15.85 -8.86
N ASP A 46 -12.90 17.14 -8.53
CA ASP A 46 -11.83 18.08 -8.19
C ASP A 46 -11.24 17.86 -6.78
N ILE A 47 -10.72 16.66 -6.55
CA ILE A 47 -9.93 16.30 -5.37
C ILE A 47 -8.47 16.22 -5.79
N GLN A 48 -7.64 17.06 -5.18
CA GLN A 48 -6.20 17.10 -5.46
C GLN A 48 -5.44 16.23 -4.46
N VAL A 49 -4.41 15.54 -4.93
CA VAL A 49 -3.58 14.66 -4.09
C VAL A 49 -2.11 15.01 -4.29
N PHE A 50 -1.42 15.32 -3.19
CA PHE A 50 0.00 15.63 -3.16
C PHE A 50 0.73 14.58 -2.34
N ARG A 51 1.79 13.98 -2.88
CA ARG A 51 2.62 13.03 -2.14
C ARG A 51 3.94 13.67 -1.71
N ARG A 52 4.33 13.45 -0.45
CA ARG A 52 5.67 13.76 0.08
C ARG A 52 6.17 12.58 0.91
N GLY A 53 7.15 11.85 0.37
CA GLY A 53 7.68 10.64 1.01
C GLY A 53 6.59 9.59 1.25
N THR A 54 6.40 9.23 2.52
CA THR A 54 5.39 8.26 2.99
C THR A 54 4.08 8.91 3.43
N SER A 55 3.84 10.18 3.06
CA SER A 55 2.59 10.88 3.35
C SER A 55 1.89 11.34 2.07
N ILE A 56 0.57 11.29 2.09
CA ILE A 56 -0.29 11.88 1.06
C ILE A 56 -1.15 12.97 1.68
N THR A 57 -1.29 14.09 0.99
CA THR A 57 -2.21 15.16 1.35
C THR A 57 -3.31 15.24 0.31
N VAL A 58 -4.55 15.18 0.77
CA VAL A 58 -5.75 15.25 -0.05
C VAL A 58 -6.45 16.57 0.24
N VAL A 59 -6.79 17.30 -0.82
CA VAL A 59 -7.53 18.56 -0.77
C VAL A 59 -8.84 18.36 -1.53
N ASN A 60 -9.96 18.49 -0.83
CA ASN A 60 -11.27 18.45 -1.44
C ASN A 60 -11.64 19.87 -1.90
N ALA A 61 -11.43 20.19 -3.17
CA ALA A 61 -11.75 21.51 -3.73
C ALA A 61 -13.20 21.61 -4.21
N THR A 62 -14.04 20.62 -3.88
CA THR A 62 -15.46 20.57 -4.26
C THR A 62 -16.34 21.11 -3.12
N PRO A 63 -17.61 21.49 -3.41
CA PRO A 63 -18.60 21.80 -2.37
C PRO A 63 -19.18 20.54 -1.68
N VAL A 64 -18.78 19.33 -2.10
CA VAL A 64 -19.34 18.08 -1.60
C VAL A 64 -18.55 17.59 -0.39
N THR A 65 -19.26 17.14 0.66
CA THR A 65 -18.62 16.46 1.80
C THR A 65 -18.78 14.94 1.67
N TYR A 66 -17.66 14.22 1.74
CA TYR A 66 -17.63 12.76 1.71
C TYR A 66 -17.63 12.20 3.14
N ARG A 67 -18.45 11.18 3.40
CA ARG A 67 -18.57 10.52 4.70
C ARG A 67 -18.54 9.02 4.53
N ASN A 68 -17.98 8.30 5.51
CA ASN A 68 -17.92 6.83 5.50
C ASN A 68 -17.38 6.25 4.18
N ALA A 69 -16.39 6.92 3.60
CA ALA A 69 -15.83 6.58 2.30
C ALA A 69 -14.56 5.72 2.46
N SER A 70 -14.12 5.10 1.36
CA SER A 70 -12.81 4.46 1.30
C SER A 70 -11.90 5.20 0.34
N MET A 71 -10.68 5.46 0.80
CA MET A 71 -9.60 5.90 -0.05
C MET A 71 -8.82 4.68 -0.50
N TRP A 72 -8.74 4.49 -1.82
CA TRP A 72 -7.99 3.42 -2.45
C TRP A 72 -6.75 3.98 -3.13
N ILE A 73 -5.63 3.27 -2.99
CA ILE A 73 -4.38 3.57 -3.65
C ILE A 73 -3.98 2.37 -4.49
N ASN A 74 -3.65 2.63 -5.76
CA ASN A 74 -3.22 1.61 -6.73
C ASN A 74 -4.19 0.41 -6.81
N GLN A 75 -5.49 0.65 -6.62
CA GLN A 75 -6.54 -0.37 -6.66
C GLN A 75 -6.31 -1.57 -5.72
N ARG A 76 -5.48 -1.39 -4.68
CA ARG A 76 -5.08 -2.46 -3.77
C ARG A 76 -5.16 -2.03 -2.31
N PHE A 77 -4.48 -0.93 -1.98
CA PHE A 77 -4.37 -0.51 -0.59
C PHE A 77 -5.53 0.41 -0.22
N VAL A 78 -6.26 0.09 0.83
CA VAL A 78 -7.43 0.85 1.29
C VAL A 78 -7.24 1.41 2.68
N ARG A 79 -7.84 2.58 2.89
CA ARG A 79 -8.05 3.18 4.21
C ARG A 79 -9.48 3.71 4.31
N PRO A 80 -10.24 3.37 5.36
CA PRO A 80 -11.51 4.03 5.64
C PRO A 80 -11.26 5.50 6.02
N ILE A 81 -12.06 6.39 5.47
CA ILE A 81 -12.09 7.80 5.84
C ILE A 81 -13.46 8.11 6.42
N ALA A 82 -13.50 8.50 7.69
CA ALA A 82 -14.74 8.86 8.36
C ALA A 82 -15.38 10.07 7.66
N ARG A 83 -14.57 11.06 7.29
CA ARG A 83 -15.04 12.29 6.67
C ARG A 83 -13.94 13.04 5.91
N LEU A 84 -14.32 13.62 4.77
CA LEU A 84 -13.56 14.62 4.04
C LEU A 84 -14.50 15.78 3.68
N ASP A 85 -14.42 16.85 4.48
CA ASP A 85 -15.26 18.04 4.33
C ASP A 85 -14.99 18.79 3.02
N ALA A 86 -15.99 19.52 2.54
CA ALA A 86 -15.83 20.49 1.46
C ALA A 86 -14.75 21.52 1.81
N GLY A 87 -13.85 21.82 0.88
CA GLY A 87 -12.72 22.73 1.08
C GLY A 87 -11.60 22.20 2.00
N ALA A 88 -11.73 21.01 2.58
CA ALA A 88 -10.79 20.54 3.58
C ALA A 88 -9.51 19.94 2.99
N ARG A 89 -8.42 20.16 3.73
CA ARG A 89 -7.12 19.53 3.54
C ARG A 89 -6.89 18.50 4.64
N ARG A 90 -6.54 17.27 4.26
CA ARG A 90 -6.21 16.17 5.19
C ARG A 90 -4.93 15.48 4.74
N THR A 91 -4.09 15.10 5.69
CA THR A 91 -2.85 14.36 5.44
C THR A 91 -2.94 12.97 6.06
N TYR A 92 -2.49 11.96 5.34
CA TYR A 92 -2.52 10.56 5.73
C TYR A 92 -1.15 9.93 5.53
N SER A 93 -0.77 9.02 6.45
CA SER A 93 0.39 8.17 6.28
C SER A 93 0.06 7.02 5.32
N LEU A 94 0.95 6.72 4.38
CA LEU A 94 0.83 5.53 3.53
C LEU A 94 0.93 4.23 4.34
N TRP A 95 1.55 4.28 5.51
CA TRP A 95 1.63 3.15 6.45
C TRP A 95 0.30 2.83 7.12
N ASP A 96 -0.76 3.61 6.90
CA ASP A 96 -2.09 3.34 7.45
C ASP A 96 -3.00 2.59 6.47
N PHE A 97 -2.57 2.41 5.21
CA PHE A 97 -3.33 1.69 4.20
C PHE A 97 -3.03 0.18 4.25
N ARG A 98 -4.02 -0.66 3.97
CA ARG A 98 -3.92 -2.13 4.04
C ARG A 98 -4.39 -2.76 2.74
N ASP A 99 -3.80 -3.87 2.34
CA ASP A 99 -4.36 -4.76 1.31
C ASP A 99 -5.11 -5.89 2.02
#